data_AF-A0A2A5D8C7-F1
#
_entry.id   AF-A0A2A5D8C7-F1
#
_cell.length_a   1.000
_cell.length_b   1.000
_cell.length_c   1.000
_cell.angle_alpha   90.00
_cell.angle_beta   90.00
_cell.angle_gamma   90.00
#
_symmetry.space_group_name_H-M   'P 1'
#
loop_
_entity.id
_entity.type
_entity.pdbx_description
1 polymer ?
#
loop_
_entity_poly.entity_id
_entity_poly.type
_entity_poly.pdbx_seq_one_letter_code
_entity_poly.pdbx_strand_id
1 'polypeptide(L)'
;MNMNKIIIILLSTLCLLSCKKSNHEFSENYNFKNQLGKTISLKGKALDAKLGALLKGKSYSIWIDGLSRWPNGFYEGGDNGKMLIVTGTIIERYDLPVFIQNKGTTIKKSGIPQPVGTNLHQASHRFLLKNAQWKLLN
;
A
#
# COMPACT_ATOMS: atom_id res chain seq x y z
N MET A 1 44.85 56.40 -0.85
CA MET A 1 44.41 55.94 0.49
C MET A 1 42.89 55.82 0.48
N ASN A 2 42.40 54.58 0.58
CA ASN A 2 41.04 54.12 0.88
C ASN A 2 39.87 54.44 -0.07
N MET A 3 39.83 53.67 -1.17
CA MET A 3 38.62 53.12 -1.77
C MET A 3 38.01 52.00 -0.89
N ASN A 4 36.71 51.76 -1.04
CA ASN A 4 35.96 50.53 -0.68
C ASN A 4 35.43 50.37 0.75
N LYS A 5 34.24 50.95 0.99
CA LYS A 5 33.20 50.41 1.88
C LYS A 5 31.88 50.68 1.15
N ILE A 6 31.12 49.69 0.68
CA ILE A 6 29.96 49.06 1.33
C ILE A 6 29.49 47.99 0.32
N ILE A 7 29.86 46.72 0.45
CA ILE A 7 29.17 45.65 1.19
C ILE A 7 27.67 45.54 0.86
N ILE A 8 27.38 44.71 -0.15
CA ILE A 8 26.40 43.61 -0.16
C ILE A 8 24.97 43.97 0.29
N ILE A 9 24.08 44.24 -0.67
CA ILE A 9 22.64 44.00 -0.55
C ILE A 9 22.29 42.93 -1.58
N LEU A 10 22.67 41.68 -1.27
CA LEU A 10 22.31 40.50 -2.07
C LEU A 10 21.17 39.76 -1.36
N LEU A 11 20.08 39.57 -2.11
CA LEU A 11 19.30 38.34 -2.12
C LEU A 11 18.45 38.02 -0.87
N SER A 12 17.43 38.83 -0.64
CA SER A 12 16.33 38.50 0.27
C SER A 12 14.97 38.49 -0.45
N THR A 13 14.89 37.82 -1.60
CA THR A 13 13.62 37.40 -2.20
C THR A 13 13.29 35.98 -1.75
N LEU A 14 12.75 35.92 -0.54
CA LEU A 14 11.60 35.11 -0.13
C LEU A 14 11.29 33.91 -1.04
N CYS A 15 11.99 32.78 -0.81
CA CYS A 15 11.45 31.48 -1.19
C CYS A 15 10.21 31.22 -0.33
N LEU A 16 9.06 31.71 -0.80
CA LEU A 16 7.76 31.20 -0.41
C LEU A 16 7.73 29.75 -0.89
N LEU A 17 8.26 28.84 -0.07
CA LEU A 17 8.00 27.42 -0.14
C LEU A 17 6.49 27.26 0.02
N SER A 18 5.78 27.32 -1.11
CA SER A 18 4.40 26.93 -1.23
C SER A 18 4.36 25.45 -0.88
N CYS A 19 4.13 25.14 0.39
CA CYS A 19 3.53 23.88 0.78
C CYS A 19 2.14 23.85 0.15
N LYS A 20 2.07 23.50 -1.14
CA LYS A 20 0.82 23.09 -1.77
C LYS A 20 0.35 21.89 -0.98
N LYS A 21 -0.63 22.11 -0.11
CA LYS A 21 -1.44 21.05 0.47
C LYS A 21 -2.16 20.39 -0.70
N SER A 22 -1.53 19.37 -1.29
CA SER A 22 -2.17 18.63 -2.37
C SER A 22 -3.37 17.95 -1.76
N ASN A 23 -4.57 18.43 -2.08
CA ASN A 23 -5.78 17.65 -1.95
C ASN A 23 -5.62 16.50 -2.94
N HIS A 24 -4.98 15.43 -2.47
CA HIS A 24 -4.76 14.23 -3.25
C HIS A 24 -6.11 13.55 -3.34
N GLU A 25 -6.80 13.79 -4.45
CA GLU A 25 -8.04 13.12 -4.78
C GLU A 25 -7.70 11.63 -4.97
N PHE A 26 -8.14 10.80 -4.02
CA PHE A 26 -7.90 9.36 -4.08
C PHE A 26 -8.82 8.78 -5.15
N SER A 27 -8.24 8.26 -6.24
CA SER A 27 -9.00 7.63 -7.32
C SER A 27 -9.81 6.46 -6.78
N GLU A 28 -11.09 6.37 -7.11
CA GLU A 28 -11.95 5.26 -6.71
C GLU A 28 -11.76 4.00 -7.57
N ASN A 29 -10.87 3.99 -8.58
CA ASN A 29 -10.63 2.80 -9.40
C ASN A 29 -9.13 2.65 -9.69
N TYR A 30 -8.45 1.83 -8.89
CA TYR A 30 -7.01 1.61 -9.02
C TYR A 30 -6.71 0.43 -9.93
N ASN A 31 -6.19 0.73 -11.12
CA ASN A 31 -5.49 -0.27 -11.92
C ASN A 31 -4.02 -0.35 -11.46
N PHE A 32 -3.74 -1.21 -10.48
CA PHE A 32 -2.40 -1.37 -9.90
C PHE A 32 -1.34 -1.81 -10.92
N LYS A 33 -1.73 -2.54 -11.97
CA LYS A 33 -0.82 -2.97 -13.04
C LYS A 33 -0.17 -1.77 -13.74
N ASN A 34 -0.92 -0.69 -13.98
CA ASN A 34 -0.41 0.54 -14.60
C ASN A 34 0.43 1.41 -13.64
N GLN A 35 0.48 1.03 -12.37
CA GLN A 35 1.21 1.73 -11.31
C GLN A 35 2.39 0.92 -10.76
N LEU A 36 2.72 -0.22 -11.37
CA LEU A 36 3.85 -1.05 -10.95
C LEU A 36 5.15 -0.25 -10.89
N GLY A 37 5.89 -0.41 -9.80
CA GLY A 37 7.13 0.31 -9.53
C GLY A 37 6.95 1.76 -9.09
N LYS A 38 5.73 2.31 -9.08
CA LYS A 38 5.47 3.69 -8.65
C LYS A 38 5.11 3.74 -7.17
N THR A 39 5.56 4.80 -6.52
CA THR A 39 5.12 5.14 -5.16
C THR A 39 3.79 5.86 -5.23
N ILE A 40 2.76 5.33 -4.57
CA ILE A 40 1.43 5.91 -4.50
C ILE A 40 0.95 6.03 -3.07
N SER A 41 0.00 6.93 -2.84
CA SER A 41 -0.71 7.07 -1.56
C SER A 41 -2.14 6.56 -1.72
N LEU A 42 -2.57 5.71 -0.80
CA LEU A 42 -3.87 5.05 -0.78
C LEU A 42 -4.58 5.31 0.55
N LYS A 43 -5.89 5.63 0.50
CA LYS A 43 -6.74 5.81 1.67
C LYS A 43 -7.64 4.59 1.87
N GLY A 44 -7.56 3.92 3.02
CA GLY A 44 -8.36 2.73 3.30
C GLY A 44 -8.39 2.34 4.78
N LYS A 45 -9.18 1.31 5.11
CA LYS A 45 -9.24 0.69 6.43
C LYS A 45 -8.11 -0.32 6.62
N ALA A 46 -7.47 -0.31 7.77
CA ALA A 46 -6.54 -1.34 8.20
C ALA A 46 -7.28 -2.62 8.60
N LEU A 47 -7.04 -3.74 7.90
CA LEU A 47 -7.58 -5.06 8.23
C LEU A 47 -6.45 -6.08 8.38
N ASP A 48 -6.60 -7.04 9.28
CA ASP A 48 -5.75 -8.24 9.30
C ASP A 48 -6.46 -9.39 8.61
N ALA A 49 -5.88 -9.84 7.50
CA ALA A 49 -6.37 -11.01 6.77
C ALA A 49 -5.42 -12.20 7.01
N LYS A 50 -5.86 -13.40 6.61
CA LYS A 50 -5.13 -14.67 6.85
C LYS A 50 -3.65 -14.63 6.46
N LEU A 51 -3.26 -13.81 5.49
CA LEU A 51 -1.91 -13.78 4.91
C LEU A 51 -1.14 -12.47 5.17
N GLY A 52 -1.60 -11.64 6.12
CA GLY A 52 -0.93 -10.38 6.43
C GLY A 52 -1.85 -9.20 6.72
N ALA A 53 -1.21 -8.05 6.91
CA ALA A 53 -1.88 -6.76 6.94
C ALA A 53 -2.39 -6.38 5.54
N LEU A 54 -3.66 -6.00 5.49
CA LEU A 54 -4.37 -5.59 4.29
C LEU A 54 -4.89 -4.16 4.46
N LEU A 55 -4.73 -3.32 3.44
CA LEU A 55 -5.41 -2.04 3.34
C LEU A 55 -6.64 -2.20 2.44
N LYS A 56 -7.83 -1.97 3.01
CA LYS A 56 -9.11 -2.08 2.31
C LYS A 56 -9.62 -0.70 1.92
N GLY A 57 -9.59 -0.40 0.62
CA GLY A 57 -10.32 0.73 0.06
C GLY A 57 -11.75 0.35 -0.33
N LYS A 58 -12.47 1.32 -0.92
CA LYS A 58 -13.84 1.13 -1.42
C LYS A 58 -13.90 0.07 -2.53
N SER A 59 -12.97 0.14 -3.48
CA SER A 59 -12.93 -0.70 -4.70
C SER A 59 -11.67 -1.56 -4.82
N TYR A 60 -10.77 -1.47 -3.84
CA TYR A 60 -9.47 -2.15 -3.90
C TYR A 60 -9.12 -2.79 -2.57
N SER A 61 -8.18 -3.73 -2.64
CA SER A 61 -7.54 -4.31 -1.46
C SER A 61 -6.09 -4.58 -1.83
N ILE A 62 -5.16 -4.17 -0.98
CA ILE A 62 -3.74 -4.32 -1.24
C ILE A 62 -3.01 -4.73 0.03
N TRP A 63 -2.09 -5.68 -0.09
CA TRP A 63 -1.32 -6.17 1.04
C TRP A 63 -0.17 -5.22 1.37
N ILE A 64 0.27 -5.22 2.62
CA ILE A 64 1.47 -4.50 3.03
C ILE A 64 2.65 -5.48 3.04
N ASP A 65 3.66 -5.20 2.22
CA ASP A 65 4.82 -6.09 2.10
C ASP A 65 5.60 -6.14 3.43
N GLY A 66 5.95 -7.34 3.87
CA GLY A 66 6.68 -7.57 5.11
C GLY A 66 5.87 -7.41 6.41
N LEU A 67 4.58 -7.08 6.35
CA LEU A 67 3.75 -6.85 7.53
C LEU A 67 2.73 -7.99 7.74
N SER A 68 2.96 -8.82 8.76
CA SER A 68 2.10 -9.97 9.07
C SER A 68 0.76 -9.60 9.71
N ARG A 69 0.69 -8.44 10.38
CA ARG A 69 -0.51 -7.83 10.95
C ARG A 69 -0.28 -6.36 11.20
N TRP A 70 -1.33 -5.56 11.22
CA TRP A 70 -1.23 -4.17 11.65
C TRP A 70 -0.78 -4.08 13.12
N PRO A 71 -0.08 -3.00 13.51
CA PRO A 71 0.23 -2.76 14.92
C PRO A 71 -1.05 -2.68 15.77
N ASN A 72 -0.92 -2.96 17.07
CA ASN A 72 -2.05 -2.90 17.99
C ASN A 72 -2.74 -1.52 17.91
N GLY A 73 -4.08 -1.51 17.94
CA GLY A 73 -4.90 -0.29 17.86
C GLY A 73 -5.29 0.15 16.45
N PHE A 74 -4.76 -0.50 15.41
CA PHE A 74 -5.14 -0.23 14.02
C PHE A 74 -6.28 -1.12 13.51
N TYR A 75 -6.41 -2.33 14.04
CA TYR A 75 -7.47 -3.28 13.69
C TYR A 75 -8.03 -3.94 14.96
N GLU A 76 -9.35 -3.90 15.11
CA GLU A 76 -10.07 -4.42 16.27
C GLU A 76 -10.95 -5.64 15.92
N GLY A 77 -10.78 -6.23 14.74
CA GLY A 77 -11.58 -7.37 14.26
C GLY A 77 -12.75 -6.98 13.34
N GLY A 78 -13.25 -7.94 12.56
CA GLY A 78 -14.32 -7.71 11.57
C GLY A 78 -13.96 -6.62 10.57
N ASP A 79 -14.82 -5.60 10.44
CA ASP A 79 -14.63 -4.41 9.60
C ASP A 79 -14.22 -3.15 10.40
N ASN A 80 -13.81 -3.34 11.66
CA ASN A 80 -13.48 -2.28 12.61
C ASN A 80 -12.00 -1.87 12.53
N GLY A 81 -11.54 -1.60 11.31
CA GLY A 81 -10.21 -1.05 11.02
C GLY A 81 -10.17 0.47 11.11
N LYS A 82 -9.08 1.04 11.62
CA LYS A 82 -8.83 2.48 11.56
C LYS A 82 -8.62 2.91 10.11
N MET A 83 -9.04 4.14 9.78
CA MET A 83 -8.80 4.74 8.48
C MET A 83 -7.37 5.28 8.41
N LEU A 84 -6.64 4.90 7.36
CA LEU A 84 -5.26 5.29 7.13
C LEU A 84 -5.07 5.91 5.76
N ILE A 85 -4.06 6.77 5.65
CA ILE A 85 -3.34 7.00 4.38
C ILE A 85 -2.07 6.18 4.45
N VAL A 86 -1.86 5.30 3.47
CA VAL A 86 -0.66 4.47 3.33
C VAL A 86 0.04 4.84 2.03
N THR A 87 1.32 5.17 2.13
CA THR A 87 2.20 5.48 0.99
C THR A 87 3.23 4.38 0.84
N GLY A 88 3.39 3.85 -0.38
CA GLY A 88 4.38 2.81 -0.66
C GLY A 88 4.51 2.56 -2.16
N THR A 89 5.51 1.76 -2.53
CA THR A 89 5.75 1.38 -3.92
C THR A 89 4.95 0.15 -4.29
N ILE A 90 4.19 0.19 -5.39
CA ILE A 90 3.41 -0.95 -5.86
C ILE A 90 4.35 -2.02 -6.43
N ILE A 91 4.23 -3.23 -5.90
CA ILE A 91 4.91 -4.42 -6.40
C ILE A 91 3.90 -5.53 -6.68
N GLU A 92 4.33 -6.49 -7.50
CA GLU A 92 3.60 -7.69 -7.86
C GLU A 92 4.34 -8.91 -7.33
N ARG A 93 3.61 -9.90 -6.82
CA ARG A 93 4.17 -11.20 -6.40
C ARG A 93 3.25 -12.34 -6.83
N TYR A 94 3.85 -13.51 -7.01
CA TYR A 94 3.22 -14.77 -7.38
C TYR A 94 3.54 -15.81 -6.31
N ASP A 95 3.08 -15.54 -5.08
CA ASP A 95 3.55 -16.21 -3.86
C ASP A 95 2.41 -16.63 -2.92
N LEU A 96 1.14 -16.44 -3.30
CA LEU A 96 0.04 -16.98 -2.51
C LEU A 96 0.09 -18.52 -2.51
N PRO A 97 -0.12 -19.17 -1.35
CA PRO A 97 -0.03 -20.62 -1.22
C PRO A 97 -1.29 -21.29 -1.80
N VAL A 98 -1.41 -21.33 -3.12
CA VAL A 98 -2.56 -21.91 -3.83
C VAL A 98 -2.34 -23.38 -4.18
N PHE A 99 -3.42 -24.16 -4.21
CA PHE A 99 -3.36 -25.58 -4.60
C PHE A 99 -4.63 -26.05 -5.31
N ILE A 100 -4.52 -27.05 -6.19
CA ILE A 100 -5.70 -27.67 -6.82
C ILE A 100 -6.45 -28.57 -5.81
N GLN A 101 -7.74 -28.31 -5.63
CA GLN A 101 -8.63 -29.12 -4.81
C GLN A 101 -9.28 -30.22 -5.67
N ASN A 102 -8.83 -31.46 -5.49
CA ASN A 102 -9.42 -32.63 -6.13
C ASN A 102 -10.63 -33.13 -5.32
N LYS A 103 -11.76 -33.36 -6.00
CA LYS A 103 -12.92 -34.02 -5.38
C LYS A 103 -12.52 -35.44 -4.96
N GLY A 104 -12.81 -35.81 -3.71
CA GLY A 104 -12.51 -37.14 -3.16
C GLY A 104 -11.17 -37.28 -2.43
N THR A 105 -10.34 -36.24 -2.37
CA THR A 105 -9.12 -36.29 -1.55
C THR A 105 -9.45 -35.92 -0.10
N THR A 106 -9.17 -36.81 0.85
CA THR A 106 -9.36 -36.60 2.30
C THR A 106 -8.21 -35.83 2.95
N ILE A 107 -7.08 -35.66 2.25
CA ILE A 107 -5.92 -34.92 2.73
C ILE A 107 -6.24 -33.43 2.79
N LYS A 108 -6.29 -32.88 4.01
CA LYS A 108 -6.40 -31.43 4.24
C LYS A 108 -5.08 -30.76 3.87
N LYS A 109 -5.03 -30.10 2.71
CA LYS A 109 -3.91 -29.24 2.33
C LYS A 109 -4.04 -27.86 2.99
N SER A 110 -2.92 -27.30 3.44
CA SER A 110 -2.86 -25.89 3.87
C SER A 110 -2.73 -24.98 2.64
N GLY A 111 -3.37 -23.82 2.68
CA GLY A 111 -3.33 -22.83 1.60
C GLY A 111 -4.70 -22.35 1.15
N ILE A 112 -4.78 -21.87 -0.10
CA ILE A 112 -5.99 -21.40 -0.77
C ILE A 112 -6.36 -22.42 -1.85
N PRO A 113 -7.51 -23.13 -1.72
CA PRO A 113 -7.93 -24.09 -2.72
C PRO A 113 -8.31 -23.39 -4.03
N GLN A 114 -7.98 -24.03 -5.14
CA GLN A 114 -8.33 -23.64 -6.49
C GLN A 114 -9.02 -24.79 -7.23
N PRO A 115 -9.98 -24.50 -8.12
CA PRO A 115 -10.60 -25.50 -8.98
C PRO A 115 -9.59 -26.28 -9.84
N VAL A 116 -9.97 -27.49 -10.28
CA VAL A 116 -9.20 -28.25 -11.28
C VAL A 116 -9.10 -27.45 -12.58
N GLY A 117 -7.91 -27.42 -13.17
CA GLY A 117 -7.62 -26.65 -14.39
C GLY A 117 -7.21 -25.19 -14.15
N THR A 118 -7.24 -24.70 -12.91
CA THR A 118 -6.74 -23.34 -12.60
C THR A 118 -5.24 -23.24 -12.85
N ASN A 119 -4.82 -22.17 -13.55
CA ASN A 119 -3.41 -21.80 -13.62
C ASN A 119 -2.94 -21.32 -12.24
N LEU A 120 -2.21 -22.18 -11.51
CA LEU A 120 -1.76 -21.89 -10.16
C LEU A 120 -0.79 -20.71 -10.09
N HIS A 121 0.04 -20.50 -11.11
CA HIS A 121 0.90 -19.32 -11.14
C HIS A 121 0.04 -18.07 -11.13
N GLN A 122 -0.90 -17.93 -12.07
CA GLN A 122 -1.81 -16.78 -12.09
C GLN A 122 -2.69 -16.66 -10.82
N ALA A 123 -3.16 -17.78 -10.26
CA ALA A 123 -3.92 -17.77 -9.01
C ALA A 123 -3.08 -17.36 -7.79
N SER A 124 -1.75 -17.54 -7.86
CA SER A 124 -0.84 -17.14 -6.79
C SER A 124 -0.55 -15.63 -6.74
N HIS A 125 -1.08 -14.89 -7.71
CA HIS A 125 -0.81 -13.46 -7.93
C HIS A 125 -1.43 -12.55 -6.85
N ARG A 126 -0.68 -11.53 -6.42
CA ARG A 126 -1.18 -10.40 -5.63
C ARG A 126 -0.34 -9.13 -5.83
N PHE A 127 -0.97 -7.98 -5.60
CA PHE A 127 -0.28 -6.70 -5.44
C PHE A 127 0.01 -6.39 -3.97
N LEU A 128 1.13 -5.72 -3.72
CA LEU A 128 1.53 -5.25 -2.40
C LEU A 128 2.07 -3.82 -2.45
N LEU A 129 2.03 -3.13 -1.31
CA LEU A 129 2.79 -1.92 -1.05
C LEU A 129 4.10 -2.26 -0.35
N LYS A 130 5.22 -2.06 -1.05
CA LYS A 130 6.57 -2.16 -0.51
C LYS A 130 7.00 -0.85 0.15
N ASN A 131 7.81 -0.96 1.21
CA ASN A 131 8.32 0.18 1.97
C ASN A 131 7.18 1.09 2.47
N ALA A 132 6.08 0.47 2.91
CA ALA A 132 4.88 1.19 3.27
C ALA A 132 5.10 2.05 4.54
N GLN A 133 4.65 3.29 4.46
CA GLN A 133 4.52 4.21 5.58
C GLN A 133 3.06 4.63 5.70
N TRP A 134 2.58 4.87 6.91
CA TRP A 134 1.17 5.20 7.12
C TRP A 134 0.94 6.31 8.12
N LYS A 135 -0.21 6.97 7.98
CA LYS A 135 -0.72 7.99 8.88
C LYS A 135 -2.18 7.69 9.20
N LEU A 136 -2.56 7.84 10.46
CA LEU A 136 -3.94 7.81 10.89
C LEU A 136 -4.69 9.01 10.30
N LEU A 137 -5.89 8.72 9.77
CA LEU A 137 -6.88 9.74 9.46
C LEU A 137 -7.75 9.88 10.70
N ASN A 138 -7.49 10.95 11.44
CA ASN A 138 -8.34 11.40 12.54
C ASN A 138 -9.61 12.04 11.99
#